data_AF-A0A556QGS4-F1
#
_entry.id   AF-A0A556QGS4-F1
#
_cell.length_a   1.000
_cell.length_b   1.000
_cell.length_c   1.000
_cell.angle_alpha   90.00
_cell.angle_beta   90.00
_cell.angle_gamma   90.00
#
_symmetry.space_group_name_H-M   'P 1'
#
loop_
_entity.id
_entity.type
_entity.pdbx_description
1 polymer ?
#
loop_
_entity_poly.entity_id
_entity_poly.type
_entity_poly.pdbx_seq_one_letter_code
_entity_poly.pdbx_strand_id
1 'polypeptide(L)'
;MKLPHWILTVILSGASLLHAAQPAEFTFMLVGYCRAGNAKDDPNALGGYGGSDNLPKPLKFAIRSPDLYLEIADTPNVVFAEKYTGLNVRLINGGKKTAIFPASDSRISLVQEAQDTDGTWKEIEYLPSSWCGNSYHNVYLQPKHYWEFTAPRYSGPQKTKLRFKLTLAADHILYSPTYEGGIHPEQFTAQQGRKPTNLMDPHTE
;
A
#
# COMPACT_ATOMS: atom_id res chain seq x y z
N MET A 1 -32.69 49.64 42.38
CA MET A 1 -32.77 48.43 41.53
C MET A 1 -31.53 48.39 40.65
N LYS A 2 -30.67 47.39 40.83
CA LYS A 2 -29.39 47.22 40.11
C LYS A 2 -29.64 46.43 38.82
N LEU A 3 -29.19 46.95 37.67
CA LEU A 3 -29.13 46.23 36.40
C LEU A 3 -27.86 45.33 36.37
N PRO A 4 -27.93 44.09 35.87
CA PRO A 4 -26.77 43.22 35.81
C PRO A 4 -25.93 43.46 34.56
N HIS A 5 -24.61 43.35 34.73
CA HIS A 5 -23.62 43.28 33.65
C HIS A 5 -23.72 41.92 32.95
N TRP A 6 -23.80 41.92 31.62
CA TRP A 6 -23.67 40.74 30.78
C TRP A 6 -22.22 40.72 30.27
N ILE A 7 -21.50 39.66 30.64
CA ILE A 7 -20.15 39.36 30.17
C ILE A 7 -20.30 38.74 28.77
N LEU A 8 -19.73 39.40 27.75
CA LEU A 8 -19.53 38.79 26.43
C LEU A 8 -18.39 37.78 26.54
N THR A 9 -18.72 36.49 26.59
CA THR A 9 -17.73 35.43 26.35
C THR A 9 -17.49 35.33 24.84
N VAL A 10 -16.34 35.83 24.39
CA VAL A 10 -15.84 35.55 23.04
C VAL A 10 -15.37 34.10 23.01
N ILE A 11 -16.13 33.24 22.33
CA ILE A 11 -15.70 31.87 22.02
C ILE A 11 -14.88 31.95 20.73
N LEU A 12 -13.54 31.88 20.85
CA LEU A 12 -12.71 31.55 19.69
C LEU A 12 -12.90 30.07 19.37
N SER A 13 -13.74 29.77 18.38
CA SER A 13 -13.73 28.46 17.74
C SER A 13 -12.50 28.36 16.84
N GLY A 14 -11.48 27.64 17.32
CA GLY A 14 -10.40 27.18 16.46
C GLY A 14 -10.97 26.20 15.43
N ALA A 15 -11.26 26.69 14.23
CA ALA A 15 -11.55 25.82 13.09
C ALA A 15 -10.25 25.16 12.66
N SER A 16 -10.04 23.91 13.06
CA SER A 16 -9.01 23.05 12.50
C SER A 16 -9.31 22.91 11.00
N LEU A 17 -8.53 23.58 10.16
CA LEU A 17 -8.58 23.37 8.72
C LEU A 17 -8.10 21.94 8.43
N LEU A 18 -9.04 21.03 8.21
CA LEU A 18 -8.76 19.74 7.56
C LEU A 18 -8.19 20.06 6.18
N HIS A 19 -6.87 19.93 6.03
CA HIS A 19 -6.23 20.08 4.73
C HIS A 19 -6.64 18.88 3.87
N ALA A 20 -7.28 19.12 2.72
CA ALA A 20 -7.62 18.06 1.80
C ALA A 20 -6.35 17.34 1.32
N ALA A 21 -6.43 16.02 1.17
CA ALA A 21 -5.30 15.23 0.69
C ALA A 21 -4.91 15.68 -0.72
N GLN A 22 -3.61 15.77 -0.98
CA GLN A 22 -3.06 16.22 -2.25
C GLN A 22 -3.18 15.12 -3.31
N PRO A 23 -3.33 15.44 -4.61
CA PRO A 23 -3.21 14.44 -5.67
C PRO A 23 -1.85 13.72 -5.61
N ALA A 24 -1.86 12.40 -5.83
CA ALA A 24 -0.65 11.58 -5.83
C ALA A 24 0.06 11.64 -7.18
N GLU A 25 0.66 12.80 -7.51
CA GLU A 25 1.38 13.03 -8.77
C GLU A 25 2.87 12.85 -8.57
N PHE A 26 3.38 11.69 -8.98
CA PHE A 26 4.80 11.35 -8.89
C PHE A 26 5.39 11.24 -10.29
N THR A 27 6.62 11.69 -10.48
CA THR A 27 7.38 11.54 -11.74
C THR A 27 8.37 10.38 -11.70
N PHE A 28 8.23 9.50 -10.70
CA PHE A 28 9.10 8.37 -10.45
C PHE A 28 8.33 7.22 -9.82
N MET A 29 8.87 6.01 -9.93
CA MET A 29 8.38 4.81 -9.27
C MET A 29 8.59 4.93 -7.77
N LEU A 30 7.53 4.69 -6.99
CA LEU A 30 7.68 4.51 -5.55
C LEU A 30 8.28 3.14 -5.23
N VAL A 31 9.04 3.09 -4.13
CA VAL A 31 9.39 1.81 -3.50
C VAL A 31 8.10 1.12 -3.05
N GLY A 32 7.99 -0.19 -3.28
CA GLY A 32 6.86 -0.98 -2.80
C GLY A 32 6.61 -0.77 -1.30
N TYR A 33 5.37 -0.42 -0.96
CA TYR A 33 4.97 -0.04 0.40
C TYR A 33 4.01 -1.06 1.03
N CYS A 34 3.65 -2.12 0.30
CA CYS A 34 2.74 -3.16 0.75
C CYS A 34 3.42 -4.11 1.74
N ARG A 35 3.53 -3.67 3.00
CA ARG A 35 4.06 -4.47 4.11
C ARG A 35 2.94 -5.23 4.83
N ALA A 36 3.11 -6.53 4.94
CA ALA A 36 2.16 -7.46 5.54
C ALA A 36 2.76 -8.03 6.82
N GLY A 37 2.06 -7.84 7.94
CA GLY A 37 2.48 -8.36 9.23
C GLY A 37 2.05 -9.81 9.45
N ASN A 38 2.73 -10.45 10.40
CA ASN A 38 2.44 -11.81 10.83
C ASN A 38 1.73 -11.79 12.18
N ALA A 39 0.57 -12.47 12.28
CA ALA A 39 -0.08 -12.67 13.59
C ALA A 39 0.70 -13.65 14.49
N LYS A 40 1.57 -14.47 13.89
CA LYS A 40 2.53 -15.36 14.56
C LYS A 40 3.82 -15.36 13.76
N ASP A 41 4.95 -15.37 14.43
CA ASP A 41 6.28 -15.32 13.81
C ASP A 41 6.50 -16.45 12.80
N ASP A 42 7.36 -16.20 11.81
CA ASP A 42 7.81 -17.22 10.87
C ASP A 42 8.85 -18.12 11.55
N PRO A 43 8.54 -19.39 11.84
CA PRO A 43 9.46 -20.27 12.56
C PRO A 43 10.73 -20.61 11.76
N ASN A 44 10.71 -20.36 10.44
CA ASN A 44 11.84 -20.66 9.54
C ASN A 44 12.71 -19.43 9.23
N ALA A 45 12.35 -18.25 9.74
CA ALA A 45 13.11 -17.05 9.48
C ALA A 45 14.42 -17.07 10.29
N LEU A 46 15.51 -16.61 9.65
CA LEU A 46 16.82 -16.50 10.29
C LEU A 46 16.88 -15.34 11.32
N GLY A 47 15.85 -14.51 11.37
CA GLY A 47 15.76 -13.30 12.19
C GLY A 47 16.41 -12.09 11.53
N GLY A 48 16.12 -10.89 12.05
CA GLY A 48 16.70 -9.62 11.57
C GLY A 48 16.00 -8.99 10.38
N TYR A 49 14.77 -9.39 10.05
CA TYR A 49 13.93 -8.76 9.04
C TYR A 49 13.09 -7.61 9.62
N GLY A 50 12.78 -6.62 8.78
CA GLY A 50 11.81 -5.59 9.10
C GLY A 50 10.41 -6.16 9.32
N GLY A 51 9.80 -5.89 10.49
CA GLY A 51 8.43 -6.28 10.81
C GLY A 51 7.37 -5.35 10.18
N SER A 52 6.11 -5.69 10.36
CA SER A 52 4.98 -4.82 10.01
C SER A 52 3.82 -5.00 10.98
N ASP A 53 3.25 -3.88 11.44
CA ASP A 53 2.04 -3.88 12.28
C ASP A 53 0.75 -4.11 11.48
N ASN A 54 0.83 -4.26 10.16
CA ASN A 54 -0.30 -4.57 9.30
C ASN A 54 -0.70 -6.05 9.42
N LEU A 55 -1.24 -6.43 10.58
CA LEU A 55 -1.63 -7.79 10.90
C LEU A 55 -2.85 -8.25 10.06
N PRO A 56 -2.96 -9.55 9.73
CA PRO A 56 -4.09 -10.08 9.00
C PRO A 56 -5.38 -9.92 9.83
N LYS A 57 -6.42 -9.38 9.19
CA LYS A 57 -7.72 -9.09 9.80
C LYS A 57 -8.72 -10.19 9.45
N PRO A 58 -9.59 -10.64 10.37
CA PRO A 58 -10.65 -11.59 10.04
C PRO A 58 -11.67 -10.94 9.10
N LEU A 59 -12.18 -11.69 8.12
CA LEU A 59 -13.23 -11.22 7.23
C LEU A 59 -14.52 -10.97 7.99
N LYS A 60 -15.09 -9.77 7.80
CA LYS A 60 -16.39 -9.36 8.32
C LYS A 60 -17.40 -9.05 7.20
N PHE A 61 -17.06 -9.44 5.98
CA PHE A 61 -17.84 -9.21 4.76
C PHE A 61 -17.88 -10.48 3.91
N ALA A 62 -18.79 -10.50 2.92
CA ALA A 62 -18.98 -11.66 2.06
C ALA A 62 -17.76 -11.93 1.17
N ILE A 63 -17.35 -13.19 1.11
CA ILE A 63 -16.28 -13.67 0.23
C ILE A 63 -16.80 -13.64 -1.22
N ARG A 64 -15.98 -13.11 -2.14
CA ARG A 64 -16.32 -13.01 -3.57
C ARG A 64 -15.73 -14.15 -4.41
N SER A 65 -14.68 -14.80 -3.90
CA SER A 65 -14.02 -15.92 -4.56
C SER A 65 -13.55 -16.92 -3.49
N PRO A 66 -13.67 -18.24 -3.73
CA PRO A 66 -13.15 -19.27 -2.83
C PRO A 66 -11.62 -19.37 -2.86
N ASP A 67 -10.92 -18.54 -3.65
CA ASP A 67 -9.46 -18.52 -3.78
C ASP A 67 -8.86 -17.24 -3.18
N LEU A 68 -7.55 -17.03 -3.41
CA LEU A 68 -6.91 -15.74 -3.16
C LEU A 68 -7.35 -14.73 -4.22
N TYR A 69 -7.63 -13.49 -3.79
CA TYR A 69 -7.94 -12.41 -4.72
C TYR A 69 -7.57 -11.04 -4.16
N LEU A 70 -7.39 -10.10 -5.08
CA LEU A 70 -7.22 -8.69 -4.77
C LEU A 70 -8.54 -7.94 -4.95
N GLU A 71 -8.83 -7.04 -4.02
CA GLU A 71 -9.99 -6.14 -4.07
C GLU A 71 -9.53 -4.70 -3.88
N ILE A 72 -10.08 -3.78 -4.67
CA ILE A 72 -9.96 -2.35 -4.42
C ILE A 72 -11.20 -1.94 -3.63
N ALA A 73 -10.99 -1.55 -2.38
CA ALA A 73 -12.08 -1.17 -1.50
C ALA A 73 -12.52 0.26 -1.79
N ASP A 74 -13.84 0.46 -1.93
CA ASP A 74 -14.45 1.77 -2.09
C ASP A 74 -14.54 2.48 -0.73
N THR A 75 -13.39 2.98 -0.27
CA THR A 75 -13.27 3.68 1.02
C THR A 75 -13.09 5.18 0.72
N PRO A 76 -13.99 6.06 1.22
CA PRO A 76 -13.87 7.48 1.01
C PRO A 76 -12.72 8.07 1.83
N ASN A 77 -12.10 9.14 1.33
CA ASN A 77 -11.11 9.95 2.05
C ASN A 77 -9.89 9.19 2.59
N VAL A 78 -9.47 8.13 1.91
CA VAL A 78 -8.22 7.43 2.24
C VAL A 78 -7.03 8.36 1.97
N VAL A 79 -6.11 8.44 2.93
CA VAL A 79 -4.89 9.25 2.82
C VAL A 79 -3.68 8.33 2.81
N PHE A 80 -2.90 8.40 1.74
CA PHE A 80 -1.62 7.70 1.57
C PHE A 80 -0.45 8.59 2.02
N ALA A 81 0.48 8.01 2.78
CA ALA A 81 1.66 8.69 3.32
C ALA A 81 1.33 10.04 3.97
N GLU A 82 0.23 10.09 4.74
CA GLU A 82 -0.29 11.25 5.50
C GLU A 82 -0.64 12.50 4.68
N LYS A 83 -0.46 12.45 3.36
CA LYS A 83 -0.46 13.64 2.52
C LYS A 83 -1.28 13.48 1.24
N TYR A 84 -1.23 12.32 0.62
CA TYR A 84 -1.76 12.12 -0.73
C TYR A 84 -3.10 11.41 -0.71
N THR A 85 -3.91 11.65 -1.72
CA THR A 85 -5.14 10.88 -1.94
C THR A 85 -4.77 9.42 -2.16
N GLY A 86 -5.42 8.55 -1.40
CA GLY A 86 -5.17 7.12 -1.43
C GLY A 86 -6.40 6.29 -1.82
N LEU A 87 -6.18 4.99 -1.79
CA LEU A 87 -7.20 3.97 -1.85
C LEU A 87 -6.77 2.78 -0.98
N ASN A 88 -7.74 1.96 -0.58
CA ASN A 88 -7.46 0.72 0.13
C ASN A 88 -7.47 -0.43 -0.87
N VAL A 89 -6.40 -1.22 -0.89
CA VAL A 89 -6.33 -2.50 -1.59
C VAL A 89 -6.29 -3.62 -0.56
N ARG A 90 -7.07 -4.68 -0.79
CA ARG A 90 -7.14 -5.84 0.10
C ARG A 90 -6.65 -7.08 -0.63
N LEU A 91 -5.76 -7.82 0.03
CA LEU A 91 -5.41 -9.18 -0.36
C LEU A 91 -6.19 -10.13 0.53
N ILE A 92 -7.12 -10.86 -0.05
CA ILE A 92 -8.11 -11.65 0.67
C ILE A 92 -7.88 -13.14 0.41
N ASN A 93 -7.87 -13.94 1.48
CA ASN A 93 -7.90 -15.39 1.39
C ASN A 93 -9.33 -15.91 1.63
N GLY A 94 -10.07 -16.12 0.54
CA GLY A 94 -11.39 -16.75 0.58
C GLY A 94 -11.35 -18.28 0.71
N GLY A 95 -10.15 -18.87 0.62
CA GLY A 95 -9.95 -20.31 0.59
C GLY A 95 -9.94 -20.98 1.94
N LYS A 96 -9.61 -22.28 1.92
CA LYS A 96 -9.58 -23.17 3.09
C LYS A 96 -8.19 -23.42 3.64
N LYS A 97 -7.14 -23.01 2.93
CA LYS A 97 -5.73 -23.21 3.31
C LYS A 97 -5.08 -21.87 3.60
N THR A 98 -4.14 -21.85 4.54
CA THR A 98 -3.26 -20.70 4.77
C THR A 98 -2.45 -20.43 3.51
N ALA A 99 -2.45 -19.19 3.05
CA ALA A 99 -1.59 -18.74 1.97
C ALA A 99 -0.27 -18.22 2.55
N ILE A 100 0.82 -18.53 1.87
CA ILE A 100 2.18 -18.20 2.27
C ILE A 100 2.75 -17.26 1.22
N PHE A 101 3.33 -16.14 1.66
CA PHE A 101 3.89 -15.14 0.76
C PHE A 101 5.35 -14.91 1.14
N PRO A 102 6.29 -15.08 0.20
CA PRO A 102 7.64 -14.59 0.38
C PRO A 102 7.63 -13.07 0.55
N ALA A 103 8.36 -12.59 1.54
CA ALA A 103 8.51 -11.17 1.83
C ALA A 103 9.97 -10.83 2.11
N SER A 104 10.37 -9.62 1.73
CA SER A 104 11.56 -8.97 2.27
C SER A 104 11.09 -7.88 3.20
N ASP A 105 11.45 -7.93 4.47
CA ASP A 105 11.11 -6.87 5.44
C ASP A 105 9.61 -6.63 5.50
N SER A 106 8.89 -7.74 5.48
CA SER A 106 7.43 -7.82 5.45
C SER A 106 6.80 -7.26 4.17
N ARG A 107 7.57 -6.71 3.23
CA ARG A 107 7.10 -6.26 1.91
C ARG A 107 6.86 -7.47 1.02
N ILE A 108 5.60 -7.67 0.65
CA ILE A 108 5.21 -8.67 -0.36
C ILE A 108 5.36 -8.08 -1.76
N SER A 109 5.43 -8.95 -2.78
CA SER A 109 5.61 -8.56 -4.18
C SER A 109 4.32 -8.05 -4.83
N LEU A 110 3.70 -7.04 -4.20
CA LEU A 110 2.49 -6.35 -4.64
C LEU A 110 2.87 -4.95 -5.14
N VAL A 111 2.66 -4.69 -6.42
CA VAL A 111 2.96 -3.41 -7.08
C VAL A 111 1.78 -2.93 -7.93
N GLN A 112 1.72 -1.63 -8.20
CA GLN A 112 0.84 -1.07 -9.22
C GLN A 112 1.46 -1.15 -10.63
N GLU A 113 0.61 -1.48 -11.59
CA GLU A 113 0.87 -1.37 -13.02
C GLU A 113 -0.05 -0.32 -13.65
N ALA A 114 0.45 0.35 -14.67
CA ALA A 114 -0.32 1.22 -15.55
C ALA A 114 -0.26 0.70 -16.99
N GLN A 115 -1.31 0.96 -17.75
CA GLN A 115 -1.30 0.71 -19.19
C GLN A 115 -0.59 1.89 -19.90
N ASP A 116 0.39 1.59 -20.75
CA ASP A 116 1.04 2.61 -21.57
C ASP A 116 0.19 2.96 -22.81
N THR A 117 0.70 3.88 -23.64
CA THR A 117 0.02 4.35 -24.85
C THR A 117 -0.21 3.26 -25.89
N ASP A 118 0.57 2.18 -25.83
CA ASP A 118 0.48 1.03 -26.75
C ASP A 118 -0.46 -0.05 -26.20
N GLY A 119 -1.06 0.17 -25.03
CA GLY A 119 -1.93 -0.80 -24.39
C GLY A 119 -1.17 -1.85 -23.56
N THR A 120 0.13 -1.69 -23.36
CA THR A 120 0.97 -2.63 -22.60
C THR A 120 0.98 -2.29 -21.13
N TRP A 121 0.79 -3.30 -20.27
CA TRP A 121 0.90 -3.13 -18.82
C TRP A 121 2.36 -3.07 -18.39
N LYS A 122 2.71 -2.03 -17.64
CA LYS A 122 4.05 -1.81 -17.09
C LYS A 122 3.95 -1.43 -15.63
N GLU A 123 4.87 -1.94 -14.82
CA GLU A 123 5.00 -1.56 -13.41
C GLU A 123 5.36 -0.06 -13.32
N ILE A 124 4.75 0.64 -12.36
CA ILE A 124 5.01 2.06 -12.04
C ILE A 124 5.52 2.23 -10.60
N GLU A 125 5.87 1.11 -9.98
CA GLU A 125 6.45 0.96 -8.65
C GLU A 125 7.57 -0.06 -8.78
N TYR A 126 8.52 -0.06 -7.85
CA TYR A 126 9.62 -1.02 -7.87
C TYR A 126 9.83 -1.67 -6.50
N LEU A 127 10.26 -2.94 -6.54
CA LEU A 127 10.64 -3.70 -5.36
C LEU A 127 12.17 -3.74 -5.30
N PRO A 128 12.81 -3.05 -4.33
CA PRO A 128 14.24 -3.16 -4.17
C PRO A 128 14.61 -4.58 -3.72
N SER A 129 15.69 -5.10 -4.29
CA SER A 129 16.31 -6.34 -3.82
C SER A 129 17.11 -6.06 -2.55
N SER A 130 16.85 -6.82 -1.49
CA SER A 130 17.72 -6.81 -0.31
C SER A 130 18.97 -7.65 -0.59
N TRP A 131 20.14 -7.06 -0.31
CA TRP A 131 21.45 -7.69 -0.48
C TRP A 131 21.78 -8.66 0.67
N CYS A 132 21.20 -8.44 1.85
CA CYS A 132 21.33 -9.30 3.01
C CYS A 132 20.19 -10.34 3.03
N GLY A 133 20.55 -11.62 3.06
CA GLY A 133 19.58 -12.71 3.08
C GLY A 133 18.67 -12.76 4.32
N ASN A 134 19.03 -12.04 5.39
CA ASN A 134 18.31 -12.06 6.67
C ASN A 134 16.96 -11.31 6.64
N SER A 135 16.78 -10.44 5.65
CA SER A 135 15.56 -9.66 5.45
C SER A 135 14.39 -10.52 4.91
N TYR A 136 14.69 -11.70 4.37
CA TYR A 136 13.69 -12.58 3.76
C TYR A 136 13.03 -13.48 4.79
N HIS A 137 11.70 -13.52 4.75
CA HIS A 137 10.87 -14.43 5.54
C HIS A 137 9.54 -14.67 4.83
N ASN A 138 8.67 -15.47 5.45
CA ASN A 138 7.31 -15.69 4.96
C ASN A 138 6.27 -14.99 5.83
N VAL A 139 5.28 -14.40 5.19
CA VAL A 139 4.08 -13.89 5.85
C VAL A 139 2.88 -14.77 5.52
N TYR A 140 2.00 -14.95 6.50
CA TYR A 140 0.95 -15.97 6.45
C TYR A 140 -0.44 -15.36 6.51
N LEU A 141 -1.26 -15.62 5.48
CA LEU A 141 -2.66 -15.21 5.45
C LEU A 141 -3.58 -16.40 5.68
N GLN A 142 -4.19 -16.45 6.86
CA GLN A 142 -5.10 -17.53 7.24
C GLN A 142 -6.38 -17.55 6.37
N PRO A 143 -7.05 -18.71 6.25
CA PRO A 143 -8.39 -18.79 5.68
C PRO A 143 -9.31 -17.74 6.28
N LYS A 144 -10.13 -17.11 5.43
CA LYS A 144 -11.09 -16.08 5.84
C LYS A 144 -10.46 -14.86 6.54
N HIS A 145 -9.24 -14.53 6.17
CA HIS A 145 -8.55 -13.31 6.59
C HIS A 145 -8.12 -12.48 5.38
N TYR A 146 -7.78 -11.22 5.63
CA TYR A 146 -7.24 -10.32 4.63
C TYR A 146 -6.18 -9.40 5.23
N TRP A 147 -5.23 -8.98 4.40
CA TRP A 147 -4.47 -7.76 4.65
C TRP A 147 -5.11 -6.60 3.89
N GLU A 148 -4.96 -5.41 4.45
CA GLU A 148 -5.39 -4.18 3.81
C GLU A 148 -4.18 -3.25 3.74
N PHE A 149 -3.92 -2.72 2.56
CA PHE A 149 -2.82 -1.79 2.32
C PHE A 149 -3.41 -0.47 1.83
N THR A 150 -2.84 0.63 2.31
CA THR A 150 -3.10 1.95 1.77
C THR A 150 -2.14 2.19 0.62
N ALA A 151 -2.67 2.55 -0.54
CA ALA A 151 -1.93 2.82 -1.76
C ALA A 151 -2.23 4.25 -2.26
N PRO A 152 -1.30 4.92 -2.97
CA PRO A 152 -1.61 6.17 -3.64
C PRO A 152 -2.64 5.93 -4.74
N ARG A 153 -3.62 6.82 -4.84
CA ARG A 153 -4.48 6.91 -6.01
C ARG A 153 -3.78 7.80 -7.03
N TYR A 154 -2.95 7.20 -7.88
CA TYR A 154 -2.11 7.95 -8.81
C TYR A 154 -2.90 8.91 -9.71
N SER A 155 -2.38 10.13 -9.80
CA SER A 155 -2.82 11.16 -10.73
C SER A 155 -1.64 11.59 -11.60
N GLY A 156 -1.96 12.15 -12.75
CA GLY A 156 -0.99 12.67 -13.69
C GLY A 156 -1.65 13.10 -14.99
N PRO A 157 -0.85 13.70 -15.90
CA PRO A 157 -1.32 14.21 -17.18
C PRO A 157 -1.76 13.09 -18.14
N GLN A 158 -1.11 11.93 -18.12
CA GLN A 158 -1.48 10.79 -18.94
C GLN A 158 -2.56 9.97 -18.23
N LYS A 159 -3.81 10.05 -18.70
CA LYS A 159 -4.90 9.20 -18.20
C LYS A 159 -4.72 7.77 -18.67
N THR A 160 -4.92 6.83 -17.76
CA THR A 160 -4.71 5.41 -18.02
C THR A 160 -5.50 4.55 -17.04
N LYS A 161 -5.55 3.25 -17.33
CA LYS A 161 -6.02 2.22 -16.42
C LYS A 161 -4.87 1.73 -15.56
N LEU A 162 -5.18 1.55 -14.29
CA LEU A 162 -4.30 1.06 -13.26
C LEU A 162 -4.82 -0.27 -12.73
N ARG A 163 -3.92 -1.12 -12.25
CA ARG A 163 -4.24 -2.34 -11.51
C ARG A 163 -3.10 -2.68 -10.56
N PHE A 164 -3.39 -3.53 -9.59
CA PHE A 164 -2.37 -4.16 -8.78
C PHE A 164 -1.98 -5.51 -9.36
N LYS A 165 -0.70 -5.82 -9.30
CA LYS A 165 -0.10 -7.11 -9.64
C LYS A 165 0.58 -7.68 -8.40
N LEU A 166 0.18 -8.87 -8.00
CA LEU A 166 0.83 -9.65 -6.96
C LEU A 166 1.54 -10.85 -7.59
N THR A 167 2.86 -10.89 -7.44
CA THR A 167 3.67 -12.03 -7.89
C THR A 167 3.88 -12.99 -6.73
N LEU A 168 3.30 -14.19 -6.80
CA LEU A 168 3.46 -15.24 -5.79
C LEU A 168 4.63 -16.17 -6.11
N ALA A 169 4.76 -16.49 -7.40
CA ALA A 169 5.84 -17.25 -8.01
C ALA A 169 5.99 -16.81 -9.47
N ALA A 170 7.02 -17.27 -10.17
CA ALA A 170 7.30 -16.87 -11.55
C ALA A 170 6.12 -17.09 -12.52
N ASP A 171 5.30 -18.11 -12.27
CA ASP A 171 4.14 -18.51 -13.07
C ASP A 171 2.79 -18.26 -12.39
N HIS A 172 2.80 -17.69 -11.16
CA HIS A 172 1.59 -17.46 -10.39
C HIS A 172 1.45 -15.98 -10.03
N ILE A 173 0.61 -15.30 -10.79
CA ILE A 173 0.34 -13.87 -10.67
C ILE A 173 -1.15 -13.66 -10.42
N LEU A 174 -1.48 -12.78 -9.46
CA LEU A 174 -2.84 -12.31 -9.22
C LEU A 174 -2.95 -10.83 -9.63
N TYR A 175 -4.07 -10.48 -10.24
CA TYR A 175 -4.39 -9.11 -10.63
C TYR A 175 -5.63 -8.62 -9.88
N SER A 176 -5.63 -7.34 -9.51
CA SER A 176 -6.86 -6.67 -9.08
C SER A 176 -7.76 -6.35 -10.28
N PRO A 177 -9.05 -6.01 -10.04
CA PRO A 177 -9.83 -5.25 -10.99
C PRO A 177 -9.10 -3.96 -11.39
N THR A 178 -9.33 -3.51 -12.63
CA THR A 178 -8.77 -2.25 -13.13
C THR A 178 -9.56 -1.06 -12.62
N TYR A 179 -8.90 0.09 -12.49
CA TYR A 179 -9.52 1.38 -12.18
C TYR A 179 -8.85 2.50 -12.98
N GLU A 180 -9.55 3.62 -13.12
CA GLU A 180 -9.04 4.78 -13.83
C GLU A 180 -8.11 5.61 -12.92
N GLY A 181 -7.07 6.17 -13.52
CA GLY A 181 -6.16 7.11 -12.86
C GLY A 181 -5.33 7.90 -13.86
N GLY A 182 -4.21 8.44 -13.40
CA GLY A 182 -3.25 9.08 -14.27
C GLY A 182 -1.82 8.91 -13.77
N ILE A 183 -0.87 9.02 -14.68
CA ILE A 183 0.56 8.91 -14.40
C ILE A 183 1.33 9.99 -15.14
N HIS A 184 2.58 10.16 -14.72
CA HIS A 184 3.64 10.75 -15.54
C HIS A 184 4.37 9.64 -16.30
N PRO A 185 4.71 9.81 -17.60
CA PRO A 185 5.45 8.82 -18.38
C PRO A 185 6.77 8.37 -17.74
N GLU A 186 7.43 9.27 -17.00
CA GLU A 186 8.67 9.00 -16.28
C GLU A 186 8.52 7.92 -15.20
N GLN A 187 7.30 7.67 -14.69
CA GLN A 187 7.03 6.59 -13.74
C GLN A 187 7.30 5.19 -14.31
N PHE A 188 7.44 5.03 -15.63
CA PHE A 188 7.82 3.74 -16.21
C PHE A 188 9.32 3.43 -16.15
N THR A 189 10.17 4.40 -15.80
CA THR A 189 11.64 4.22 -15.89
C THR A 189 12.42 4.85 -14.74
N ALA A 190 11.97 5.98 -14.20
CA ALA A 190 12.66 6.69 -13.15
C ALA A 190 12.31 6.09 -11.78
N GLN A 191 13.26 5.45 -11.11
CA GLN A 191 13.06 5.01 -9.71
C GLN A 191 13.18 6.18 -8.75
N GLN A 192 12.48 6.11 -7.60
CA GLN A 192 12.66 7.05 -6.51
C GLN A 192 14.14 7.16 -6.14
N GLY A 193 14.73 8.34 -6.38
CA GLY A 193 16.14 8.57 -6.12
C GLY A 193 16.45 8.41 -4.63
N ARG A 194 17.33 7.46 -4.28
CA ARG A 194 17.93 7.36 -2.94
C ARG A 194 19.36 7.91 -3.02
N LYS A 195 19.66 8.95 -2.24
CA LYS A 195 21.05 9.31 -1.93
C LYS A 195 21.43 8.52 -0.67
N PRO A 196 22.35 7.55 -0.74
CA PRO A 196 22.88 6.96 0.49
C PRO A 196 23.52 8.07 1.30
N THR A 197 23.06 8.23 2.54
CA THR A 197 23.48 9.32 3.43
C THR A 197 24.82 9.02 4.12
N ASN A 198 25.24 7.76 4.14
CA ASN A 198 26.56 7.30 4.58
C ASN A 198 26.89 5.89 4.03
N LEU A 199 28.13 5.42 4.22
CA LEU A 199 28.60 4.09 3.77
C LEU A 199 27.86 2.93 4.45
N MET A 200 27.33 3.19 5.65
CA MET A 200 26.57 2.23 6.46
C MET A 200 25.08 2.52 6.40
N ASP A 201 24.59 3.25 5.40
CA ASP A 201 23.17 3.57 5.25
C ASP A 201 22.50 2.23 4.96
N PRO A 202 21.85 1.60 5.95
CA PRO A 202 21.21 0.34 5.68
C PRO A 202 20.15 0.68 4.64
N HIS A 203 20.14 -0.04 3.52
CA HIS A 203 18.92 -0.16 2.75
C HIS A 203 17.87 -0.55 3.78
N THR A 204 17.08 0.42 4.23
CA THR A 204 15.98 0.24 5.15
C THR A 204 14.96 -0.56 4.36
N GLU A 205 15.18 -1.86 4.41
CA GLU A 205 14.20 -2.89 4.69
C GLU A 205 12.77 -2.44 4.43
#